data_AF-A0A087S6R7-F1
#
_entry.id   AF-A0A087S6R7-F1
#
_cell.length_a   1.000
_cell.length_b   1.000
_cell.length_c   1.000
_cell.angle_alpha   90.00
_cell.angle_beta   90.00
_cell.angle_gamma   90.00
#
_symmetry.space_group_name_H-M   'P 1'
#
loop_
_entity.id
_entity.type
_entity.pdbx_description
1 polymer ?
#
loop_
_entity_poly.entity_id
_entity_poly.type
_entity_poly.pdbx_seq_one_letter_code
_entity_poly.pdbx_strand_id
1 'polypeptide(L)'
;MVFGWGKKKQEEKPVETAPQTKEISLNEVKNIVAELEKLRESQTVSEVKHLRNSTAPLIDELIKVGKMLEKDTLNVDDIDKHLAIIVVRGKKQVIDVIKKGVVSLPEVSNIENAKKLDTSLNQILKKVGDVLGRQTRVIHIFAKKYATQLKDNLEVMNQNHSEIHDILQNYDNTKSSSSEILDTLKKIDTLKSKKIEKTQKIADTNNELESVKEHLSSLEKSIDEIKSSDEYRKYLESKKSLESFETQKSKIKDEINSQFTKISRPLGRYEYASSLDKEQKSILATLSENPFDVLTPQNKDSIIVILENVRKGITSGSISVKDVDKTLSQITETEETLDGFISKVSEYFQKHQQMSAVLNSLRSEKLISLESELTKTSENRDDLQLKSETFQGEVDEIDSSIPQLVSEIEKKLRLFSNTKYTLLMS
;
A
#
# COMPACT_ATOMS: atom_id res chain seq x y z
N MET A 1 34.94 -66.19 54.28
CA MET A 1 36.01 -65.42 53.62
C MET A 1 35.38 -64.55 52.55
N VAL A 2 35.75 -63.27 52.58
CA VAL A 2 35.27 -62.15 51.77
C VAL A 2 35.83 -62.21 50.35
N PHE A 3 35.10 -61.60 49.39
CA PHE A 3 35.52 -60.83 48.20
C PHE A 3 34.45 -61.07 47.12
N GLY A 4 33.64 -60.13 46.64
CA GLY A 4 33.64 -58.68 46.72
C GLY A 4 32.90 -58.20 45.45
N TRP A 5 31.82 -57.43 45.62
CA TRP A 5 30.99 -56.91 44.54
C TRP A 5 31.78 -56.06 43.54
N GLY A 6 31.78 -56.46 42.26
CA GLY A 6 32.23 -55.67 41.11
C GLY A 6 31.03 -55.14 40.33
N LYS A 7 30.92 -53.82 40.27
CA LYS A 7 29.76 -53.01 39.85
C LYS A 7 29.27 -53.31 38.41
N LYS A 8 27.94 -53.37 38.26
CA LYS A 8 27.26 -53.15 36.97
C LYS A 8 27.68 -51.80 36.41
N LYS A 9 28.11 -51.74 35.14
CA LYS A 9 28.20 -50.49 34.38
C LYS A 9 26.84 -49.82 34.47
N GLN A 10 26.81 -48.60 35.01
CA GLN A 10 25.66 -47.72 34.84
C GLN A 10 25.56 -47.45 33.35
N GLU A 11 24.44 -47.86 32.74
CA GLU A 11 23.97 -47.24 31.52
C GLU A 11 23.94 -45.73 31.78
N GLU A 12 24.70 -44.97 31.00
CA GLU A 12 24.54 -43.53 30.92
C GLU A 12 23.09 -43.30 30.49
N LYS A 13 22.27 -42.92 31.48
CA LYS A 13 20.96 -42.36 31.19
C LYS A 13 21.19 -41.18 30.23
N PRO A 14 20.43 -41.08 29.11
CA PRO A 14 20.45 -39.87 28.33
C PRO A 14 20.06 -38.74 29.28
N VAL A 15 20.93 -37.74 29.41
CA VAL A 15 20.59 -36.52 30.13
C VAL A 15 19.44 -35.90 29.34
N GLU A 16 18.21 -36.09 29.81
CA GLU A 16 17.10 -35.22 29.43
C GLU A 16 17.50 -33.81 29.85
N THR A 17 18.08 -33.05 28.93
CA THR A 17 18.28 -31.63 29.08
C THR A 17 16.89 -30.99 29.09
N ALA A 18 16.38 -30.72 30.29
CA ALA A 18 15.24 -29.85 30.46
C ALA A 18 15.46 -28.60 29.59
N PRO A 19 14.47 -28.15 28.79
CA PRO A 19 14.64 -27.02 27.89
C PRO A 19 15.03 -25.79 28.70
N GLN A 20 16.32 -25.41 28.63
CA GLN A 20 16.82 -24.20 29.27
C GLN A 20 16.16 -23.03 28.56
N THR A 21 15.21 -22.38 29.23
CA THR A 21 14.67 -21.11 28.74
C THR A 21 15.67 -20.03 29.09
N LYS A 22 16.17 -19.32 28.08
CA LYS A 22 17.12 -18.22 28.25
C LYS A 22 16.48 -16.91 27.82
N GLU A 23 16.47 -15.94 28.74
CA GLU A 23 16.09 -14.57 28.42
C GLU A 23 17.31 -13.82 27.90
N ILE A 24 17.15 -13.15 26.76
CA ILE A 24 18.23 -12.43 26.08
C ILE A 24 17.71 -11.13 25.48
N SER A 25 18.57 -10.12 25.34
CA SER A 25 18.23 -8.89 24.62
C SER A 25 18.29 -9.11 23.11
N LEU A 26 17.46 -8.38 22.35
CA LEU A 26 17.50 -8.40 20.89
C LEU A 26 18.90 -8.07 20.32
N ASN A 27 19.66 -7.21 21.01
CA ASN A 27 21.01 -6.82 20.60
C ASN A 27 22.02 -7.97 20.72
N GLU A 28 21.77 -8.92 21.62
CA GLU A 28 22.65 -10.07 21.87
C GLU A 28 22.46 -11.17 20.83
N VAL A 29 21.33 -11.19 20.10
CA VAL A 29 21.01 -12.23 19.11
C VAL A 29 22.11 -12.35 18.06
N LYS A 30 22.66 -11.23 17.58
CA LYS A 30 23.73 -11.24 16.57
C LYS A 30 24.96 -12.01 17.06
N ASN A 31 25.35 -11.82 18.32
CA ASN A 31 26.50 -12.50 18.92
C ASN A 31 26.20 -13.98 19.12
N ILE A 32 25.00 -14.30 19.64
CA ILE A 32 24.57 -15.70 19.84
C ILE A 32 24.54 -16.46 18.52
N VAL A 33 24.02 -15.86 17.45
CA VAL A 33 24.02 -16.46 16.12
C VAL A 33 25.45 -16.72 15.64
N ALA A 34 26.36 -15.75 15.79
CA ALA A 34 27.76 -15.93 15.39
C ALA A 34 28.48 -17.03 16.18
N GLU A 35 28.24 -17.12 17.49
CA GLU A 35 28.80 -18.19 18.33
C GLU A 35 28.28 -19.57 17.92
N LEU A 36 26.98 -19.67 17.68
CA LEU A 36 26.34 -20.91 17.24
C LEU A 36 26.82 -21.32 15.84
N GLU A 37 27.00 -20.39 14.90
CA GLU A 37 27.58 -20.66 13.59
C GLU A 37 28.98 -21.27 13.71
N LYS A 38 29.83 -20.65 14.53
CA LYS A 38 31.20 -21.14 14.77
C LYS A 38 31.20 -22.53 15.42
N LEU A 39 30.31 -22.75 16.38
CA LEU A 39 30.14 -24.04 17.03
C LEU A 39 29.74 -25.11 16.00
N ARG A 40 28.71 -24.82 15.19
CA ARG A 40 28.21 -25.74 14.14
C ARG A 40 29.25 -26.04 13.08
N GLU A 41 30.03 -25.05 12.67
CA GLU A 41 31.15 -25.24 11.75
C GLU A 41 32.17 -26.24 12.33
N SER A 42 32.60 -26.01 13.58
CA SER A 42 33.59 -26.88 14.24
C SER A 42 33.09 -28.32 14.45
N GLN A 43 31.81 -28.49 14.81
CA GLN A 43 31.17 -29.79 14.97
C GLN A 43 31.09 -30.54 13.64
N THR A 44 30.57 -29.88 12.61
CA THR A 44 30.45 -30.44 11.25
C THR A 44 31.80 -30.91 10.72
N VAL A 45 32.84 -30.08 10.84
CA VAL A 45 34.20 -30.45 10.41
C VAL A 45 34.72 -31.67 11.18
N SER A 46 34.45 -31.75 12.48
CA SER A 46 34.92 -32.85 13.32
C SER A 46 34.20 -34.17 13.01
N GLU A 47 32.87 -34.14 12.84
CA GLU A 47 32.05 -35.30 12.49
C GLU A 47 32.41 -35.84 11.10
N VAL A 48 32.49 -34.97 10.09
CA VAL A 48 32.91 -35.36 8.74
C VAL A 48 34.35 -35.87 8.72
N LYS A 49 35.26 -35.28 9.50
CA LYS A 49 36.63 -35.77 9.63
C LYS A 49 36.69 -37.17 10.25
N HIS A 50 35.84 -37.46 11.24
CA HIS A 50 35.73 -38.80 11.82
C HIS A 50 35.28 -39.82 10.76
N LEU A 51 34.21 -39.52 10.01
CA LEU A 51 33.72 -40.37 8.91
C LEU A 51 34.75 -40.53 7.78
N ARG A 52 35.49 -39.47 7.46
CA ARG A 52 36.61 -39.55 6.51
C ARG A 52 37.67 -40.54 6.99
N ASN A 53 38.05 -40.47 8.27
CA ASN A 53 39.09 -41.31 8.83
C ASN A 53 38.67 -42.77 8.98
N SER A 54 37.39 -43.06 9.19
CA SER A 54 36.87 -44.44 9.12
C SER A 54 36.77 -44.96 7.68
N THR A 55 36.55 -44.07 6.70
CA THR A 55 36.44 -44.43 5.27
C THR A 55 37.81 -44.59 4.59
N ALA A 56 38.83 -43.85 5.01
CA ALA A 56 40.16 -43.87 4.36
C ALA A 56 40.83 -45.27 4.33
N PRO A 57 40.79 -46.08 5.40
CA PRO A 57 41.28 -47.47 5.35
C PRO A 57 40.56 -48.33 4.31
N LEU A 58 39.24 -48.13 4.12
CA LEU A 58 38.44 -48.88 3.13
C LEU A 58 38.87 -48.53 1.70
N ILE A 59 39.24 -47.28 1.46
CA ILE A 59 39.83 -46.83 0.19
C ILE A 59 41.16 -47.53 -0.07
N ASP A 60 42.04 -47.62 0.94
CA ASP A 60 43.30 -48.33 0.83
C ASP A 60 43.11 -49.83 0.56
N GLU A 61 42.08 -50.43 1.18
CA GLU A 61 41.69 -51.82 0.91
C GLU A 61 41.20 -52.02 -0.52
N LEU A 62 40.38 -51.11 -1.08
CA LEU A 62 39.98 -51.17 -2.49
C LEU A 62 41.20 -51.15 -3.42
N ILE A 63 42.17 -50.26 -3.16
CA ILE A 63 43.43 -50.18 -3.93
C ILE A 63 44.21 -51.49 -3.79
N LYS A 64 44.27 -52.08 -2.59
CA LYS A 64 44.94 -53.36 -2.32
C LYS A 64 44.27 -54.51 -3.07
N VAL A 65 42.94 -54.59 -3.07
CA VAL A 65 42.19 -55.59 -3.84
C VAL A 65 42.46 -55.42 -5.34
N GLY A 66 42.46 -54.19 -5.87
CA GLY A 66 42.82 -53.93 -7.27
C GLY A 66 44.20 -54.46 -7.65
N LYS A 67 45.21 -54.28 -6.79
CA LYS A 67 46.58 -54.83 -6.97
C LYS A 67 46.63 -56.35 -6.85
N MET A 68 45.83 -56.96 -5.96
CA MET A 68 45.75 -58.42 -5.81
C MET A 68 45.07 -59.07 -7.01
N LEU A 69 43.99 -58.48 -7.52
CA LEU A 69 43.29 -58.94 -8.72
C LEU A 69 44.19 -58.97 -9.96
N GLU A 70 45.13 -58.03 -10.06
CA GLU A 70 46.13 -57.98 -11.14
C GLU A 70 47.12 -59.16 -11.08
N LYS A 71 47.50 -59.60 -9.87
CA LYS A 71 48.45 -60.69 -9.66
C LYS A 71 47.82 -62.08 -9.70
N ASP A 72 46.52 -62.18 -9.43
CA ASP A 72 45.80 -63.45 -9.43
C ASP A 72 45.66 -63.96 -10.86
N THR A 73 46.29 -65.07 -11.23
CA THR A 73 46.12 -65.66 -12.56
C THR A 73 44.77 -66.37 -12.63
N LEU A 74 44.01 -66.04 -13.67
CA LEU A 74 42.73 -66.65 -13.95
C LEU A 74 43.00 -68.09 -14.41
N ASN A 75 42.50 -69.10 -13.68
CA ASN A 75 42.48 -70.47 -14.20
C ASN A 75 41.31 -70.60 -15.18
N VAL A 76 41.62 -70.60 -16.48
CA VAL A 76 40.63 -70.56 -17.57
C VAL A 76 40.50 -71.90 -18.27
N ASP A 77 41.23 -72.91 -17.79
CA ASP A 77 41.38 -74.20 -18.48
C ASP A 77 40.05 -74.98 -18.54
N ASP A 78 39.16 -74.76 -17.57
CA ASP A 78 37.82 -75.37 -17.49
C ASP A 78 36.68 -74.46 -18.02
N ILE A 79 37.00 -73.36 -18.72
CA ILE A 79 36.01 -72.35 -19.18
C ILE A 79 35.95 -72.32 -20.71
N ASP A 80 34.73 -72.24 -21.27
CA ASP A 80 34.51 -72.03 -22.71
C ASP A 80 35.33 -70.85 -23.27
N LYS A 81 35.89 -71.01 -24.48
CA LYS A 81 36.79 -70.02 -25.11
C LYS A 81 36.16 -68.64 -25.30
N HIS A 82 34.86 -68.54 -25.55
CA HIS A 82 34.17 -67.26 -25.68
C HIS A 82 33.88 -66.63 -24.31
N LEU A 83 33.54 -67.44 -23.30
CA LEU A 83 33.40 -66.98 -21.91
C LEU A 83 34.73 -66.50 -21.32
N ALA A 84 35.84 -67.19 -21.64
CA ALA A 84 37.19 -66.82 -21.26
C ALA A 84 37.53 -65.37 -21.67
N ILE A 85 37.24 -65.00 -22.92
CA ILE A 85 37.50 -63.65 -23.45
C ILE A 85 36.69 -62.59 -22.70
N ILE A 86 35.41 -62.87 -22.41
CA ILE A 86 34.53 -61.96 -21.67
C ILE A 86 35.02 -61.77 -20.24
N VAL A 87 35.42 -62.86 -19.57
CA VAL A 87 35.92 -62.84 -18.19
C VAL A 87 37.23 -62.05 -18.08
N VAL A 88 38.17 -62.26 -19.01
CA VAL A 88 39.44 -61.52 -19.05
C VAL A 88 39.20 -60.03 -19.30
N ARG A 89 38.30 -59.67 -20.21
CA ARG A 89 37.95 -58.27 -20.50
C ARG A 89 37.27 -57.60 -19.29
N GLY A 90 36.30 -58.27 -18.68
CA GLY A 90 35.59 -57.76 -17.50
C GLY A 90 36.51 -57.58 -16.30
N LYS A 91 37.42 -58.53 -16.05
CA LYS A 91 38.48 -58.41 -15.04
C LYS A 91 39.36 -57.19 -15.28
N LYS A 92 39.82 -56.97 -16.52
CA LYS A 92 40.64 -55.81 -16.87
C LYS A 92 39.90 -54.49 -16.61
N GLN A 93 38.61 -54.42 -16.96
CA GLN A 93 37.79 -53.24 -16.69
C GLN A 93 37.64 -52.95 -15.19
N VAL A 94 37.41 -53.97 -14.36
CA VAL A 94 37.33 -53.81 -12.89
C VAL A 94 38.65 -53.29 -12.33
N ILE A 95 39.79 -53.86 -12.75
CA ILE A 95 41.13 -53.43 -12.32
C ILE A 95 41.41 -51.99 -12.76
N ASP A 96 41.12 -51.64 -14.01
CA ASP A 96 41.36 -50.30 -14.55
C ASP A 96 40.57 -49.23 -13.79
N VAL A 97 39.30 -49.50 -13.48
CA VAL A 97 38.43 -48.59 -12.73
C VAL A 97 38.89 -48.46 -11.28
N ILE A 98 39.32 -49.55 -10.62
CA ILE A 98 39.86 -49.46 -9.26
C ILE A 98 41.18 -48.67 -9.25
N LYS A 99 42.11 -48.95 -10.17
CA LYS A 99 43.43 -48.29 -10.20
C LYS A 99 43.38 -46.82 -10.58
N LYS A 100 42.48 -46.42 -11.49
CA LYS A 100 42.38 -45.04 -12.00
C LYS A 100 41.28 -44.23 -11.30
N GLY A 101 40.26 -44.90 -10.78
CA GLY A 101 39.06 -44.28 -10.23
C GLY A 101 39.07 -44.14 -8.71
N VAL A 102 39.86 -44.93 -7.99
CA VAL A 102 40.01 -44.82 -6.53
C VAL A 102 41.24 -43.96 -6.22
N VAL A 103 40.98 -42.77 -5.67
CA VAL A 103 42.00 -41.81 -5.25
C VAL A 103 41.94 -41.61 -3.74
N SER A 104 43.00 -41.05 -3.15
CA SER A 104 43.01 -40.72 -1.72
C SER A 104 41.93 -39.68 -1.41
N LEU A 105 41.29 -39.84 -0.24
CA LEU A 105 40.27 -38.90 0.22
C LEU A 105 40.91 -37.57 0.61
N PRO A 106 40.32 -36.42 0.23
CA PRO A 106 40.79 -35.12 0.66
C PRO A 106 40.80 -35.01 2.20
N GLU A 107 41.68 -34.18 2.74
CA GLU A 107 41.72 -33.88 4.16
C GLU A 107 40.62 -32.90 4.54
N VAL A 108 40.05 -33.08 5.74
CA VAL A 108 38.94 -32.26 6.24
C VAL A 108 39.48 -31.31 7.31
N SER A 109 39.70 -30.06 6.92
CA SER A 109 40.14 -28.96 7.79
C SER A 109 39.13 -27.81 7.88
N ASN A 110 38.18 -27.73 6.95
CA ASN A 110 37.11 -26.74 6.89
C ASN A 110 35.92 -27.30 6.10
N ILE A 111 34.81 -26.55 6.06
CA ILE A 111 33.56 -26.95 5.40
C ILE A 111 33.73 -27.12 3.89
N GLU A 112 34.52 -26.28 3.23
CA GLU A 112 34.77 -26.40 1.79
C GLU A 112 35.44 -27.74 1.46
N ASN A 113 36.40 -28.14 2.27
CA ASN A 113 37.08 -29.42 2.14
C ASN A 113 36.15 -30.60 2.47
N ALA A 114 35.23 -30.44 3.42
CA ALA A 114 34.19 -31.42 3.70
C ALA A 114 33.24 -31.62 2.49
N LYS A 115 32.82 -30.54 1.81
CA LYS A 115 32.03 -30.63 0.57
C LYS A 115 32.80 -31.27 -0.59
N LYS A 116 34.11 -31.01 -0.68
CA LYS A 116 35.00 -31.68 -1.65
C LYS A 116 35.12 -33.18 -1.35
N LEU A 117 35.16 -33.57 -0.08
CA LEU A 117 35.15 -34.97 0.34
C LEU A 117 33.88 -35.68 -0.11
N ASP A 118 32.71 -35.10 0.21
CA ASP A 118 31.40 -35.64 -0.18
C ASP A 118 31.36 -35.93 -1.69
N THR A 119 31.71 -34.92 -2.49
CA THR A 119 31.75 -35.02 -3.95
C THR A 119 32.74 -36.10 -4.43
N SER A 120 33.94 -36.16 -3.85
CA SER A 120 34.98 -37.11 -4.24
C SER A 120 34.59 -38.54 -3.89
N LEU A 121 34.06 -38.77 -2.69
CA LEU A 121 33.62 -40.08 -2.23
C LEU A 121 32.45 -40.60 -3.07
N ASN A 122 31.48 -39.74 -3.39
CA ASN A 122 30.39 -40.06 -4.33
C ASN A 122 30.90 -40.53 -5.69
N GLN A 123 31.89 -39.82 -6.26
CA GLN A 123 32.47 -40.19 -7.55
C GLN A 123 33.18 -41.54 -7.51
N ILE A 124 33.90 -41.84 -6.42
CA ILE A 124 34.55 -43.14 -6.21
C ILE A 124 33.49 -44.24 -6.12
N LEU A 125 32.48 -44.05 -5.26
CA LEU A 125 31.37 -44.98 -5.04
C LEU A 125 30.62 -45.27 -6.34
N LYS A 126 30.29 -44.25 -7.13
CA LYS A 126 29.65 -44.41 -8.44
C LYS A 126 30.53 -45.20 -9.40
N LYS A 127 31.79 -44.80 -9.60
CA LYS A 127 32.69 -45.47 -10.56
C LYS A 127 32.91 -46.94 -10.19
N VAL A 128 33.21 -47.22 -8.93
CA VAL A 128 33.52 -48.58 -8.45
C VAL A 128 32.23 -49.42 -8.36
N GLY A 129 31.16 -48.89 -7.79
CA GLY A 129 29.86 -49.57 -7.72
C GLY A 129 29.33 -49.94 -9.09
N ASP A 130 29.40 -49.03 -10.06
CA ASP A 130 28.99 -49.24 -11.44
C ASP A 130 29.75 -50.38 -12.12
N VAL A 131 31.08 -50.40 -12.01
CA VAL A 131 31.88 -51.45 -12.66
C VAL A 131 31.65 -52.80 -12.01
N LEU A 132 31.51 -52.84 -10.68
CA LEU A 132 31.28 -54.10 -9.96
C LEU A 132 29.85 -54.63 -10.21
N GLY A 133 28.86 -53.75 -10.30
CA GLY A 133 27.49 -54.10 -10.69
C GLY A 133 27.42 -54.65 -12.11
N ARG A 134 28.03 -53.96 -13.09
CA ARG A 134 28.07 -54.45 -14.49
C ARG A 134 28.84 -55.75 -14.66
N GLN A 135 29.93 -55.93 -13.91
CA GLN A 135 30.81 -57.10 -14.01
C GLN A 135 30.53 -58.15 -12.93
N THR A 136 29.34 -58.14 -12.31
CA THR A 136 29.01 -59.02 -11.17
C THR A 136 29.24 -60.50 -11.49
N ARG A 137 28.76 -61.00 -12.64
CA ARG A 137 28.95 -62.41 -13.04
C ARG A 137 30.42 -62.75 -13.24
N VAL A 138 31.18 -61.83 -13.81
CA VAL A 138 32.62 -61.98 -14.06
C VAL A 138 33.35 -62.05 -12.70
N ILE A 139 33.05 -61.14 -11.77
CA ILE A 139 33.61 -61.10 -10.41
C ILE A 139 33.36 -62.39 -9.63
N HIS A 140 32.15 -62.97 -9.73
CA HIS A 140 31.84 -64.25 -9.07
C HIS A 140 32.66 -65.43 -9.63
N ILE A 141 33.10 -65.35 -10.89
CA ILE A 141 33.91 -66.38 -11.55
C ILE A 141 35.40 -66.19 -11.23
N PHE A 142 35.96 -64.98 -11.39
CA PHE A 142 37.42 -64.75 -11.27
C PHE A 142 37.89 -64.25 -9.91
N ALA A 143 36.99 -63.73 -9.08
CA ALA A 143 37.31 -63.00 -7.86
C ALA A 143 36.35 -63.35 -6.70
N LYS A 144 35.84 -64.58 -6.67
CA LYS A 144 34.90 -65.04 -5.63
C LYS A 144 35.35 -64.73 -4.20
N LYS A 145 36.66 -64.85 -3.93
CA LYS A 145 37.28 -64.56 -2.62
C LYS A 145 37.37 -63.06 -2.28
N TYR A 146 37.31 -62.17 -3.27
CA TYR A 146 37.35 -60.71 -3.08
C TYR A 146 35.97 -60.06 -3.21
N ALA A 147 34.99 -60.75 -3.79
CA ALA A 147 33.65 -60.24 -4.03
C ALA A 147 32.95 -59.79 -2.73
N THR A 148 33.03 -60.62 -1.68
CA THR A 148 32.49 -60.29 -0.35
C THR A 148 33.19 -59.07 0.25
N GLN A 149 34.52 -59.03 0.23
CA GLN A 149 35.29 -57.89 0.77
C GLN A 149 34.97 -56.57 0.02
N LEU A 150 34.88 -56.60 -1.31
CA LEU A 150 34.51 -55.43 -2.10
C LEU A 150 33.10 -54.95 -1.78
N LYS A 151 32.16 -55.89 -1.60
CA LYS A 151 30.78 -55.57 -1.24
C LYS A 151 30.71 -54.91 0.14
N ASP A 152 31.30 -55.55 1.16
CA ASP A 152 31.24 -55.09 2.54
C ASP A 152 31.90 -53.71 2.69
N ASN A 153 33.05 -53.49 2.05
CA ASN A 153 33.72 -52.19 2.07
C ASN A 153 32.89 -51.10 1.39
N LEU A 154 32.27 -51.39 0.24
CA LEU A 154 31.41 -50.42 -0.45
C LEU A 154 30.14 -50.10 0.32
N GLU A 155 29.57 -51.08 1.04
CA GLU A 155 28.40 -50.87 1.89
C GLU A 155 28.69 -49.86 3.00
N VAL A 156 29.79 -50.06 3.73
CA VAL A 156 30.22 -49.12 4.78
C VAL A 156 30.59 -47.75 4.20
N MET A 157 31.29 -47.71 3.06
CA MET A 157 31.63 -46.44 2.40
C MET A 157 30.37 -45.67 1.94
N ASN A 158 29.36 -46.36 1.42
CA ASN A 158 28.08 -45.75 1.05
C ASN A 158 27.33 -45.19 2.27
N GLN A 159 27.32 -45.94 3.38
CA GLN A 159 26.73 -45.48 4.63
C GLN A 159 27.42 -44.20 5.14
N ASN A 160 28.76 -44.22 5.21
CA ASN A 160 29.55 -43.05 5.61
C ASN A 160 29.33 -41.86 4.67
N HIS A 161 29.23 -42.09 3.36
CA HIS A 161 28.91 -41.03 2.40
C HIS A 161 27.53 -40.44 2.64
N SER A 162 26.50 -41.27 2.87
CA SER A 162 25.16 -40.79 3.19
C SER A 162 25.17 -39.92 4.45
N GLU A 163 25.85 -40.36 5.50
CA GLU A 163 25.98 -39.59 6.75
C GLU A 163 26.73 -38.27 6.54
N ILE A 164 27.83 -38.26 5.77
CA ILE A 164 28.55 -37.03 5.40
C ILE A 164 27.62 -36.07 4.66
N HIS A 165 26.87 -36.57 3.69
CA HIS A 165 25.95 -35.77 2.91
C HIS A 165 24.85 -35.14 3.78
N ASP A 166 24.23 -35.93 4.65
CA ASP A 166 23.17 -35.47 5.57
C ASP A 166 23.70 -34.43 6.56
N ILE A 167 24.90 -34.63 7.12
CA ILE A 167 25.56 -33.66 8.00
C ILE A 167 25.79 -32.33 7.27
N LEU A 168 26.27 -32.37 6.03
CA LEU A 168 26.51 -31.17 5.22
C LEU A 168 25.22 -30.46 4.82
N GLN A 169 24.18 -31.22 4.47
CA GLN A 169 22.85 -30.66 4.18
C GLN A 169 22.27 -29.95 5.42
N ASN A 170 22.40 -30.57 6.59
CA ASN A 170 21.98 -29.98 7.85
C ASN A 170 22.75 -28.70 8.18
N TYR A 171 24.07 -28.67 7.91
CA TYR A 171 24.88 -27.46 8.05
C TYR A 171 24.39 -26.33 7.14
N ASP A 172 24.09 -26.61 5.86
CA ASP A 172 23.59 -25.61 4.92
C ASP A 172 22.21 -25.07 5.32
N ASN A 173 21.29 -25.92 5.78
CA ASN A 173 19.98 -25.50 6.32
C ASN A 173 20.12 -24.59 7.56
N THR A 174 21.06 -24.95 8.43
CA THR A 174 21.42 -24.22 9.65
C THR A 174 21.99 -22.84 9.29
N LYS A 175 22.83 -22.75 8.25
CA LYS A 175 23.37 -21.48 7.73
C LYS A 175 22.32 -20.60 7.05
N SER A 176 21.34 -21.19 6.37
CA SER A 176 20.20 -20.43 5.83
C SER A 176 19.38 -19.81 6.97
N SER A 177 19.10 -20.60 8.00
CA SER A 177 18.32 -20.15 9.17
C SER A 177 19.01 -18.99 9.91
N SER A 178 20.33 -19.00 10.05
CA SER A 178 21.07 -17.90 10.66
C SER A 178 21.02 -16.62 9.82
N SER A 179 21.14 -16.73 8.49
CA SER A 179 20.98 -15.58 7.59
C SER A 179 19.60 -14.95 7.73
N GLU A 180 18.55 -15.78 7.75
CA GLU A 180 17.17 -15.31 7.92
C GLU A 180 16.96 -14.60 9.26
N ILE A 181 17.54 -15.10 10.35
CA ILE A 181 17.51 -14.41 11.66
C ILE A 181 18.16 -13.02 11.54
N LEU A 182 19.33 -12.93 10.93
CA LEU A 182 20.06 -11.66 10.77
C LEU A 182 19.30 -10.65 9.90
N ASP A 183 18.63 -11.13 8.85
CA ASP A 183 17.82 -10.26 7.99
C ASP A 183 16.54 -9.80 8.69
N THR A 184 15.90 -10.66 9.48
CA THR A 184 14.76 -10.26 10.33
C THR A 184 15.17 -9.25 11.40
N LEU A 185 16.36 -9.38 12.00
CA LEU A 185 16.91 -8.34 12.89
C LEU A 185 17.08 -7.00 12.18
N LYS A 186 17.66 -6.96 10.98
CA LYS A 186 17.78 -5.72 10.19
C LYS A 186 16.42 -5.10 9.91
N LYS A 187 15.40 -5.92 9.58
CA LYS A 187 14.03 -5.43 9.38
C LYS A 187 13.51 -4.74 10.65
N ILE A 188 13.71 -5.34 11.83
CA ILE A 188 13.33 -4.73 13.11
C ILE A 188 14.05 -3.38 13.30
N ASP A 189 15.36 -3.31 13.05
CA ASP A 189 16.11 -2.05 13.17
C ASP A 189 15.57 -0.96 12.24
N THR A 190 15.25 -1.30 10.98
CA THR A 190 14.65 -0.35 10.05
C THR A 190 13.27 0.14 10.49
N LEU A 191 12.45 -0.75 11.07
CA LEU A 191 11.14 -0.39 11.61
C LEU A 191 11.27 0.50 12.85
N LYS A 192 12.22 0.21 13.75
CA LYS A 192 12.52 1.07 14.91
C LYS A 192 12.92 2.48 14.48
N SER A 193 13.82 2.61 13.49
CA SER A 193 14.21 3.92 12.96
C SER A 193 13.05 4.68 12.32
N LYS A 194 12.21 3.99 11.53
CA LYS A 194 10.99 4.57 10.96
C LYS A 194 10.01 5.03 12.05
N LYS A 195 9.84 4.25 13.12
CA LYS A 195 9.00 4.63 14.26
C LYS A 195 9.49 5.92 14.89
N ILE A 196 10.79 6.04 15.17
CA ILE A 196 11.38 7.27 15.74
C ILE A 196 11.10 8.48 14.83
N GLU A 197 11.33 8.34 13.52
CA GLU A 197 11.08 9.40 12.54
C GLU A 197 9.60 9.83 12.53
N LYS A 198 8.68 8.86 12.55
CA LYS A 198 7.24 9.11 12.52
C LYS A 198 6.73 9.72 13.83
N THR A 199 7.21 9.24 14.98
CA THR A 199 6.91 9.84 16.28
C THR A 199 7.39 11.30 16.36
N GLN A 200 8.57 11.62 15.81
CA GLN A 200 9.03 13.00 15.73
C GLN A 200 8.09 13.85 14.86
N LYS A 201 7.71 13.35 13.68
CA LYS A 201 6.77 14.04 12.78
C LYS A 201 5.40 14.28 13.44
N ILE A 202 4.92 13.36 14.27
CA ILE A 202 3.69 13.53 15.06
C ILE A 202 3.87 14.67 16.07
N ALA A 203 4.99 14.69 16.81
CA ALA A 203 5.28 15.76 17.76
C ALA A 203 5.34 17.13 17.08
N ASP A 204 6.03 17.23 15.94
CA ASP A 204 6.15 18.47 15.17
C ASP A 204 4.78 18.94 14.64
N THR A 205 3.97 18.02 14.10
CA THR A 205 2.63 18.31 13.58
C THR A 205 1.70 18.76 14.70
N ASN A 206 1.77 18.15 15.89
CA ASN A 206 0.96 18.55 17.03
C ASN A 206 1.33 19.94 17.55
N ASN A 207 2.61 20.31 17.54
CA ASN A 207 3.04 21.66 17.90
C ASN A 207 2.50 22.70 16.90
N GLU A 208 2.53 22.39 15.60
CA GLU A 208 1.94 23.24 14.56
C GLU A 208 0.42 23.38 14.75
N LEU A 209 -0.25 22.27 15.05
CA LEU A 209 -1.69 22.22 15.28
C LEU A 209 -2.10 23.08 16.48
N GLU A 210 -1.29 23.13 17.53
CA GLU A 210 -1.54 24.00 18.69
C GLU A 210 -1.45 25.48 18.31
N SER A 211 -0.42 25.88 17.55
CA SER A 211 -0.29 27.24 17.01
C SER A 211 -1.49 27.62 16.12
N VAL A 212 -1.95 26.70 15.27
CA VAL A 212 -3.13 26.89 14.42
C VAL A 212 -4.41 27.06 15.25
N LYS A 213 -4.58 26.29 16.33
CA LYS A 213 -5.72 26.43 17.26
C LYS A 213 -5.71 27.78 17.97
N GLU A 214 -4.55 28.23 18.43
CA GLU A 214 -4.41 29.57 19.03
C GLU A 214 -4.78 30.66 18.03
N HIS A 215 -4.32 30.55 16.77
CA HIS A 215 -4.68 31.48 15.70
C HIS A 215 -6.19 31.48 15.42
N LEU A 216 -6.82 30.30 15.32
CA LEU A 216 -8.27 30.17 15.16
C LEU A 216 -9.03 30.88 16.28
N SER A 217 -8.66 30.64 17.53
CA SER A 217 -9.31 31.30 18.68
C SER A 217 -9.20 32.83 18.61
N SER A 218 -8.05 33.34 18.15
CA SER A 218 -7.84 34.78 17.96
C SER A 218 -8.71 35.37 16.85
N LEU A 219 -8.89 34.63 15.75
CA LEU A 219 -9.74 35.01 14.62
C LEU A 219 -11.21 35.02 15.03
N GLU A 220 -11.67 33.96 15.71
CA GLU A 220 -13.04 33.86 16.26
C GLU A 220 -13.37 35.05 17.16
N LYS A 221 -12.48 35.36 18.10
CA LYS A 221 -12.65 36.52 18.99
C LYS A 221 -12.73 37.83 18.21
N SER A 222 -11.86 38.03 17.21
CA SER A 222 -11.87 39.23 16.38
C SER A 222 -13.15 39.38 15.55
N ILE A 223 -13.69 38.26 15.06
CA ILE A 223 -14.97 38.21 14.33
C ILE A 223 -16.13 38.55 15.27
N ASP A 224 -16.14 37.98 16.47
CA ASP A 224 -17.18 38.21 17.47
C ASP A 224 -17.21 39.67 17.95
N GLU A 225 -16.04 40.30 18.10
CA GLU A 225 -15.93 41.73 18.39
C GLU A 225 -16.58 42.58 17.29
N ILE A 226 -16.34 42.26 16.02
CA ILE A 226 -16.98 42.96 14.89
C ILE A 226 -18.48 42.69 14.86
N LYS A 227 -18.92 41.44 15.07
CA LYS A 227 -20.34 41.08 15.07
C LYS A 227 -21.12 41.68 16.25
N SER A 228 -20.44 42.01 17.34
CA SER A 228 -21.00 42.70 18.49
C SER A 228 -21.07 44.23 18.32
N SER A 229 -20.46 44.78 17.26
CA SER A 229 -20.45 46.22 16.99
C SER A 229 -21.82 46.75 16.57
N ASP A 230 -22.07 48.02 16.87
CA ASP A 230 -23.27 48.73 16.43
C ASP A 230 -23.35 48.82 14.91
N GLU A 231 -22.22 48.98 14.23
CA GLU A 231 -22.12 49.00 12.77
C GLU A 231 -22.63 47.70 12.13
N TYR A 232 -22.28 46.54 12.69
CA TYR A 232 -22.77 45.26 12.20
C TYR A 232 -24.27 45.08 12.44
N ARG A 233 -24.78 45.55 13.58
CA ARG A 233 -26.24 45.57 13.83
C ARG A 233 -26.96 46.45 12.81
N LYS A 234 -26.45 47.66 12.53
CA LYS A 234 -27.00 48.54 11.49
C LYS A 234 -26.96 47.88 10.11
N TYR A 235 -25.90 47.13 9.79
CA TYR A 235 -25.81 46.35 8.56
C TYR A 235 -26.93 45.30 8.47
N LEU A 236 -27.16 44.53 9.54
CA LEU A 236 -28.23 43.51 9.58
C LEU A 236 -29.62 44.14 9.46
N GLU A 237 -29.88 45.24 10.15
CA GLU A 237 -31.15 45.98 10.04
C GLU A 237 -31.35 46.54 8.62
N SER A 238 -30.31 47.14 8.03
CA SER A 238 -30.35 47.64 6.65
C SER A 238 -30.60 46.51 5.65
N LYS A 239 -29.99 45.34 5.85
CA LYS A 239 -30.17 44.14 5.02
C LYS A 239 -31.62 43.67 5.08
N LYS A 240 -32.17 43.51 6.28
CA LYS A 240 -33.56 43.09 6.49
C LYS A 240 -34.55 44.10 5.92
N SER A 241 -34.26 45.39 6.05
CA SER A 241 -35.07 46.47 5.47
C SER A 241 -35.09 46.39 3.94
N LEU A 242 -33.92 46.15 3.31
CA LEU A 242 -33.82 45.96 1.86
C LEU A 242 -34.59 44.72 1.39
N GLU A 243 -34.40 43.57 2.04
CA GLU A 243 -35.14 42.33 1.74
C GLU A 243 -36.66 42.54 1.86
N SER A 244 -37.10 43.26 2.90
CA SER A 244 -38.52 43.62 3.05
C SER A 244 -38.98 44.59 1.97
N PHE A 245 -38.14 45.52 1.51
CA PHE A 245 -38.47 46.49 0.47
C PHE A 245 -38.58 45.82 -0.90
N GLU A 246 -37.76 44.81 -1.20
CA GLU A 246 -37.84 44.02 -2.43
C GLU A 246 -39.23 43.39 -2.61
N THR A 247 -39.96 43.09 -1.53
CA THR A 247 -41.36 42.62 -1.62
C THR A 247 -42.29 43.66 -2.25
N GLN A 248 -41.99 44.96 -2.17
CA GLN A 248 -42.79 46.01 -2.81
C GLN A 248 -42.75 45.94 -4.34
N LYS A 249 -41.67 45.38 -4.91
CA LYS A 249 -41.56 45.14 -6.35
C LYS A 249 -42.73 44.32 -6.88
N SER A 250 -43.10 43.26 -6.16
CA SER A 250 -44.22 42.38 -6.55
C SER A 250 -45.54 43.14 -6.57
N LYS A 251 -45.82 43.95 -5.55
CA LYS A 251 -47.06 44.76 -5.46
C LYS A 251 -47.19 45.75 -6.61
N ILE A 252 -46.12 46.47 -6.94
CA ILE A 252 -46.10 47.43 -8.04
C ILE A 252 -46.27 46.69 -9.37
N LYS A 253 -45.57 45.55 -9.54
CA LYS A 253 -45.66 44.71 -10.72
C LYS A 253 -47.08 44.15 -10.92
N ASP A 254 -47.73 43.69 -9.87
CA ASP A 254 -49.10 43.14 -9.93
C ASP A 254 -50.13 44.21 -10.30
N GLU A 255 -50.00 45.42 -9.73
CA GLU A 255 -50.86 46.57 -10.06
C GLU A 255 -50.76 46.94 -11.54
N ILE A 256 -49.52 47.06 -12.05
CA ILE A 256 -49.24 47.37 -13.45
C ILE A 256 -49.74 46.24 -14.35
N ASN A 257 -49.41 44.99 -14.05
CA ASN A 257 -49.83 43.84 -14.85
C ASN A 257 -51.36 43.74 -14.92
N SER A 258 -52.07 44.03 -13.83
CA SER A 258 -53.54 44.04 -13.81
C SER A 258 -54.11 45.05 -14.79
N GLN A 259 -53.50 46.23 -14.95
CA GLN A 259 -53.94 47.23 -15.93
C GLN A 259 -53.58 46.84 -17.35
N PHE A 260 -52.33 46.47 -17.62
CA PHE A 260 -51.88 46.10 -18.96
C PHE A 260 -52.52 44.81 -19.49
N THR A 261 -52.94 43.89 -18.62
CA THR A 261 -53.70 42.69 -19.02
C THR A 261 -55.02 43.07 -19.70
N LYS A 262 -55.68 44.16 -19.29
CA LYS A 262 -56.93 44.64 -19.91
C LYS A 262 -56.75 44.97 -21.39
N ILE A 263 -55.56 45.43 -21.78
CA ILE A 263 -55.23 45.87 -23.15
C ILE A 263 -54.21 44.94 -23.86
N SER A 264 -53.86 43.79 -23.28
CA SER A 264 -52.90 42.84 -23.86
C SER A 264 -53.27 42.36 -25.26
N ARG A 265 -54.56 42.06 -25.50
CA ARG A 265 -55.07 41.57 -26.78
C ARG A 265 -54.92 42.60 -27.92
N PRO A 266 -55.37 43.85 -27.79
CA PRO A 266 -55.14 44.85 -28.83
C PRO A 266 -53.64 45.20 -28.99
N LEU A 267 -52.84 45.22 -27.91
CA LEU A 267 -51.38 45.40 -27.99
C LEU A 267 -50.72 44.30 -28.83
N GLY A 268 -51.00 43.02 -28.54
CA GLY A 268 -50.44 41.90 -29.29
C GLY A 268 -50.89 41.88 -30.75
N ARG A 269 -52.13 42.29 -31.06
CA ARG A 269 -52.58 42.42 -32.47
C ARG A 269 -51.89 43.55 -33.22
N TYR A 270 -51.61 44.66 -32.54
CA TYR A 270 -50.85 45.76 -33.13
C TYR A 270 -49.40 45.35 -33.42
N GLU A 271 -48.80 44.51 -32.59
CA GLU A 271 -47.45 43.98 -32.79
C GLU A 271 -47.29 43.27 -34.14
N TYR A 272 -48.28 42.48 -34.56
CA TYR A 272 -48.28 41.77 -35.84
C TYR A 272 -48.64 42.65 -37.05
N ALA A 273 -49.39 43.73 -36.85
CA ALA A 273 -49.95 44.55 -37.94
C ALA A 273 -49.16 45.85 -38.20
N SER A 274 -48.17 46.18 -37.37
CA SER A 274 -47.53 47.50 -37.35
C SER A 274 -46.14 47.53 -38.02
N SER A 275 -45.85 48.67 -38.66
CA SER A 275 -44.51 49.02 -39.17
C SER A 275 -43.69 49.79 -38.13
N LEU A 276 -43.66 49.30 -36.88
CA LEU A 276 -42.84 49.89 -35.81
C LEU A 276 -41.34 49.68 -36.08
N ASP A 277 -40.52 50.63 -35.62
CA ASP A 277 -39.06 50.45 -35.60
C ASP A 277 -38.64 49.38 -34.57
N LYS A 278 -37.35 49.03 -34.57
CA LYS A 278 -36.80 47.95 -33.74
C LYS A 278 -36.95 48.22 -32.24
N GLU A 279 -36.82 49.47 -31.81
CA GLU A 279 -36.89 49.86 -30.40
C GLU A 279 -38.34 49.84 -29.91
N GLN A 280 -39.26 50.41 -30.69
CA GLN A 280 -40.69 50.39 -30.39
C GLN A 280 -41.28 48.98 -30.39
N LYS A 281 -40.81 48.08 -31.27
CA LYS A 281 -41.19 46.65 -31.23
C LYS A 281 -40.75 45.97 -29.95
N SER A 282 -39.54 46.25 -29.49
CA SER A 282 -39.00 45.71 -28.23
C SER A 282 -39.79 46.21 -27.02
N ILE A 283 -40.13 47.50 -26.99
CA ILE A 283 -40.97 48.09 -25.94
C ILE A 283 -42.37 47.46 -25.97
N LEU A 284 -43.01 47.35 -27.14
CA LEU A 284 -44.34 46.75 -27.29
C LEU A 284 -44.39 45.29 -26.82
N ALA A 285 -43.44 44.45 -27.24
CA ALA A 285 -43.35 43.06 -26.81
C ALA A 285 -43.25 42.97 -25.28
N THR A 286 -42.38 43.80 -24.69
CA THR A 286 -42.17 43.81 -23.24
C THR A 286 -43.36 44.41 -22.47
N LEU A 287 -44.09 45.39 -23.03
CA LEU A 287 -45.34 45.90 -22.45
C LEU A 287 -46.42 44.82 -22.36
N SER A 288 -46.44 43.87 -23.31
CA SER A 288 -47.40 42.78 -23.33
C SER A 288 -47.03 41.65 -22.36
N GLU A 289 -45.75 41.42 -22.10
CA GLU A 289 -45.27 40.32 -21.23
C GLU A 289 -44.93 40.76 -19.80
N ASN A 290 -44.14 41.82 -19.64
CA ASN A 290 -43.68 42.34 -18.35
C ASN A 290 -43.56 43.88 -18.37
N PRO A 291 -44.70 44.60 -18.36
CA PRO A 291 -44.75 46.06 -18.51
C PRO A 291 -43.90 46.81 -17.48
N PHE A 292 -43.72 46.27 -16.27
CA PHE A 292 -42.88 46.86 -15.23
C PHE A 292 -41.45 47.20 -15.73
N ASP A 293 -40.85 46.34 -16.56
CA ASP A 293 -39.45 46.48 -16.97
C ASP A 293 -39.21 47.59 -18.00
N VAL A 294 -40.27 48.04 -18.69
CA VAL A 294 -40.20 49.09 -19.73
C VAL A 294 -40.87 50.39 -19.33
N LEU A 295 -41.57 50.45 -18.20
CA LEU A 295 -42.20 51.65 -17.67
C LEU A 295 -41.17 52.60 -17.02
N THR A 296 -40.36 53.21 -17.88
CA THR A 296 -39.33 54.17 -17.49
C THR A 296 -39.59 55.54 -18.12
N PRO A 297 -39.05 56.64 -17.54
CA PRO A 297 -39.22 57.98 -18.10
C PRO A 297 -38.70 58.09 -19.54
N GLN A 298 -37.67 57.33 -19.90
CA GLN A 298 -37.08 57.32 -21.25
C GLN A 298 -38.01 56.70 -22.29
N ASN A 299 -38.79 55.69 -21.90
CA ASN A 299 -39.68 54.97 -22.81
C ASN A 299 -41.08 55.61 -22.89
N LYS A 300 -41.38 56.61 -22.05
CA LYS A 300 -42.71 57.23 -21.92
C LYS A 300 -43.32 57.61 -23.27
N ASP A 301 -42.60 58.41 -24.07
CA ASP A 301 -43.10 58.92 -25.33
C ASP A 301 -43.36 57.78 -26.33
N SER A 302 -42.48 56.77 -26.37
CA SER A 302 -42.67 55.59 -27.19
C SER A 302 -43.90 54.78 -26.77
N ILE A 303 -44.14 54.63 -25.46
CA ILE A 303 -45.32 53.92 -24.92
C ILE A 303 -46.60 54.68 -25.28
N ILE A 304 -46.62 56.01 -25.16
CA ILE A 304 -47.77 56.83 -25.55
C ILE A 304 -48.06 56.67 -27.04
N VAL A 305 -47.04 56.77 -27.89
CA VAL A 305 -47.19 56.59 -29.35
C VAL A 305 -47.76 55.20 -29.68
N ILE A 306 -47.30 54.16 -28.99
CA ILE A 306 -47.83 52.80 -29.14
C ILE A 306 -49.31 52.75 -28.76
N LEU A 307 -49.69 53.27 -27.59
CA LEU A 307 -51.09 53.27 -27.11
C LEU A 307 -52.01 54.07 -28.06
N GLU A 308 -51.58 55.25 -28.52
CA GLU A 308 -52.32 56.06 -29.49
C GLU A 308 -52.52 55.33 -30.82
N ASN A 309 -51.49 54.64 -31.32
CA ASN A 309 -51.58 53.92 -32.58
C ASN A 309 -52.47 52.69 -32.47
N VAL A 310 -52.43 51.99 -31.34
CA VAL A 310 -53.37 50.90 -31.03
C VAL A 310 -54.80 51.43 -30.99
N ARG A 311 -55.02 52.59 -30.35
CA ARG A 311 -56.32 53.28 -30.31
C ARG A 311 -56.82 53.63 -31.71
N LYS A 312 -55.98 54.25 -32.54
CA LYS A 312 -56.28 54.56 -33.96
C LYS A 312 -56.56 53.30 -34.77
N GLY A 313 -55.83 52.22 -34.51
CA GLY A 313 -56.01 50.93 -35.17
C GLY A 313 -57.37 50.29 -34.84
N ILE A 314 -57.84 50.43 -33.61
CA ILE A 314 -59.18 49.97 -33.21
C ILE A 314 -60.26 50.83 -33.87
N THR A 315 -60.14 52.16 -33.80
CA THR A 315 -61.15 53.09 -34.38
C THR A 315 -61.26 52.97 -35.90
N SER A 316 -60.15 52.72 -36.60
CA SER A 316 -60.14 52.51 -38.05
C SER A 316 -60.57 51.11 -38.49
N GLY A 317 -60.76 50.17 -37.55
CA GLY A 317 -61.11 48.79 -37.83
C GLY A 317 -59.94 47.90 -38.26
N SER A 318 -58.70 48.41 -38.29
CA SER A 318 -57.51 47.61 -38.61
C SER A 318 -57.11 46.65 -37.49
N ILE A 319 -57.52 46.93 -36.24
CA ILE A 319 -57.38 46.03 -35.09
C ILE A 319 -58.77 45.57 -34.64
N SER A 320 -59.07 44.29 -34.85
CA SER A 320 -60.35 43.70 -34.42
C SER A 320 -60.35 43.33 -32.93
N VAL A 321 -61.31 43.91 -32.19
CA VAL A 321 -61.59 43.67 -30.77
C VAL A 321 -63.06 43.30 -30.58
N LYS A 322 -63.41 42.67 -29.44
CA LYS A 322 -64.79 42.19 -29.17
C LYS A 322 -65.76 43.32 -28.84
N ASP A 323 -65.29 44.33 -28.10
CA ASP A 323 -66.08 45.45 -27.61
C ASP A 323 -65.21 46.71 -27.78
N VAL A 324 -65.56 47.52 -28.78
CA VAL A 324 -64.76 48.67 -29.21
C VAL A 324 -64.77 49.75 -28.13
N ASP A 325 -65.95 50.12 -27.64
CA ASP A 325 -66.12 51.19 -26.66
C ASP A 325 -65.41 50.85 -25.35
N LYS A 326 -65.57 49.61 -24.86
CA LYS A 326 -64.88 49.14 -23.65
C LYS A 326 -63.36 49.13 -23.81
N THR A 327 -62.85 48.65 -24.95
CA THR A 327 -61.39 48.56 -25.17
C THR A 327 -60.78 49.96 -25.29
N LEU A 328 -61.45 50.89 -25.98
CA LEU A 328 -61.00 52.29 -26.09
C LEU A 328 -60.97 52.95 -24.71
N SER A 329 -61.98 52.73 -23.87
CA SER A 329 -62.00 53.23 -22.48
C SER A 329 -60.86 52.65 -21.64
N GLN A 330 -60.54 51.36 -21.78
CA GLN A 330 -59.43 50.73 -21.07
C GLN A 330 -58.05 51.25 -21.52
N ILE A 331 -57.90 51.58 -22.80
CA ILE A 331 -56.67 52.22 -23.31
C ILE A 331 -56.55 53.64 -22.73
N THR A 332 -57.62 54.42 -22.71
CA THR A 332 -57.62 55.75 -22.09
C THR A 332 -57.34 55.68 -20.58
N GLU A 333 -57.91 54.72 -19.84
CA GLU A 333 -57.58 54.46 -18.43
C GLU A 333 -56.07 54.16 -18.25
N THR A 334 -55.48 53.40 -19.18
CA THR A 334 -54.06 53.06 -19.15
C THR A 334 -53.16 54.27 -19.47
N GLU A 335 -53.54 55.09 -20.46
CA GLU A 335 -52.85 56.34 -20.81
C GLU A 335 -52.85 57.33 -19.64
N GLU A 336 -53.99 57.51 -18.97
CA GLU A 336 -54.15 58.42 -17.82
C GLU A 336 -53.37 57.96 -16.59
N THR A 337 -53.24 56.64 -16.37
CA THR A 337 -52.51 56.07 -15.23
C THR A 337 -51.01 55.84 -15.50
N LEU A 338 -50.57 55.97 -16.76
CA LEU A 338 -49.20 55.69 -17.21
C LEU A 338 -48.14 56.48 -16.42
N ASP A 339 -48.36 57.79 -16.25
CA ASP A 339 -47.43 58.65 -15.52
C ASP A 339 -47.29 58.24 -14.04
N GLY A 340 -48.38 57.78 -13.45
CA GLY A 340 -48.38 57.22 -12.10
C GLY A 340 -47.56 55.93 -12.01
N PHE A 341 -47.67 55.04 -13.00
CA PHE A 341 -46.88 53.81 -13.04
C PHE A 341 -45.40 54.06 -13.28
N ILE A 342 -45.05 54.93 -14.22
CA ILE A 342 -43.65 55.30 -14.49
C ILE A 342 -43.01 55.92 -13.25
N SER A 343 -43.75 56.77 -12.54
CA SER A 343 -43.29 57.37 -11.28
C SER A 343 -43.06 56.30 -10.21
N LYS A 344 -44.02 55.39 -9.99
CA LYS A 344 -43.88 54.27 -9.03
C LYS A 344 -42.68 53.38 -9.31
N VAL A 345 -42.46 53.01 -10.58
CA VAL A 345 -41.32 52.17 -11.00
C VAL A 345 -40.00 52.91 -10.76
N SER A 346 -39.93 54.18 -11.15
CA SER A 346 -38.74 55.02 -10.98
C SER A 346 -38.38 55.23 -9.50
N GLU A 347 -39.37 55.58 -8.67
CA GLU A 347 -39.22 55.74 -7.22
C GLU A 347 -38.76 54.44 -6.56
N TYR A 348 -39.32 53.30 -6.97
CA TYR A 348 -38.88 51.99 -6.48
C TYR A 348 -37.40 51.76 -6.76
N PHE A 349 -36.95 51.92 -8.02
CA PHE A 349 -35.55 51.68 -8.37
C PHE A 349 -34.59 52.66 -7.70
N GLN A 350 -34.95 53.95 -7.61
CA GLN A 350 -34.14 54.95 -6.93
C GLN A 350 -33.97 54.60 -5.44
N LYS A 351 -35.06 54.26 -4.77
CA LYS A 351 -35.04 53.89 -3.34
C LYS A 351 -34.29 52.58 -3.11
N HIS A 352 -34.49 51.58 -3.97
CA HIS A 352 -33.73 50.33 -3.95
C HIS A 352 -32.22 50.60 -4.06
N GLN A 353 -31.81 51.45 -5.01
CA GLN A 353 -30.41 51.81 -5.21
C GLN A 353 -29.83 52.53 -3.99
N GLN A 354 -30.58 53.47 -3.40
CA GLN A 354 -30.16 54.17 -2.17
C GLN A 354 -29.99 53.20 -1.00
N MET A 355 -30.96 52.30 -0.77
CA MET A 355 -30.88 51.29 0.28
C MET A 355 -29.72 50.31 0.06
N SER A 356 -29.49 49.90 -1.19
CA SER A 356 -28.36 49.05 -1.57
C SER A 356 -27.01 49.74 -1.35
N ALA A 357 -26.89 51.03 -1.67
CA ALA A 357 -25.68 51.82 -1.42
C ALA A 357 -25.36 51.94 0.08
N VAL A 358 -26.37 52.20 0.91
CA VAL A 358 -26.23 52.23 2.38
C VAL A 358 -25.83 50.85 2.93
N LEU A 359 -26.43 49.77 2.42
CA LEU A 359 -26.07 48.42 2.83
C LEU A 359 -24.61 48.09 2.50
N ASN A 360 -24.15 48.47 1.30
CA ASN A 360 -22.79 48.22 0.85
C ASN A 360 -21.75 49.03 1.64
N SER A 361 -22.07 50.27 2.05
CA SER A 361 -21.13 51.08 2.86
C SER A 361 -20.98 50.56 4.29
N LEU A 362 -21.98 49.85 4.82
CA LEU A 362 -21.95 49.20 6.12
C LEU A 362 -21.30 47.81 6.08
N ARG A 363 -20.99 47.29 4.88
CA ARG A 363 -20.37 45.97 4.72
C ARG A 363 -18.90 46.04 5.16
N SER A 364 -18.56 45.30 6.21
CA SER A 364 -17.19 45.24 6.71
C SER A 364 -16.31 44.36 5.82
N GLU A 365 -15.41 44.97 5.06
CA GLU A 365 -14.37 44.24 4.30
C GLU A 365 -13.47 43.43 5.23
N LYS A 366 -13.14 43.99 6.41
CA LYS A 366 -12.36 43.31 7.45
C LYS A 366 -13.05 42.04 7.95
N LEU A 367 -14.38 42.06 8.10
CA LEU A 367 -15.13 40.87 8.51
C LEU A 367 -15.02 39.77 7.46
N ILE A 368 -15.18 40.12 6.18
CA ILE A 368 -15.09 39.16 5.07
C ILE A 368 -13.69 38.55 4.99
N SER A 369 -12.64 39.36 5.15
CA SER A 369 -11.27 38.84 5.15
C SER A 369 -11.02 37.90 6.32
N LEU A 370 -11.49 38.25 7.53
CA LEU A 370 -11.33 37.40 8.72
C LEU A 370 -12.12 36.09 8.60
N GLU A 371 -13.35 36.11 8.10
CA GLU A 371 -14.15 34.90 7.89
C GLU A 371 -13.53 33.98 6.82
N SER A 372 -12.95 34.57 5.75
CA SER A 372 -12.21 33.80 4.75
C SER A 372 -10.93 33.19 5.33
N GLU A 373 -10.19 33.94 6.14
CA GLU A 373 -8.99 33.45 6.81
C GLU A 373 -9.34 32.33 7.79
N LEU A 374 -10.37 32.51 8.62
CA LEU A 374 -10.87 31.49 9.54
C LEU A 374 -11.19 30.18 8.82
N THR A 375 -11.86 30.25 7.67
CA THR A 375 -12.20 29.08 6.86
C THR A 375 -10.92 28.35 6.41
N LYS A 376 -9.96 29.08 5.82
CA LYS A 376 -8.69 28.51 5.35
C LYS A 376 -7.87 27.92 6.50
N THR A 377 -7.81 28.61 7.63
CA THR A 377 -7.08 28.13 8.81
C THR A 377 -7.75 26.88 9.40
N SER A 378 -9.08 26.79 9.36
CA SER A 378 -9.82 25.59 9.78
C SER A 378 -9.56 24.40 8.85
N GLU A 379 -9.54 24.62 7.54
CA GLU A 379 -9.17 23.58 6.55
C GLU A 379 -7.74 23.09 6.80
N ASN A 380 -6.79 24.00 7.02
CA ASN A 380 -5.41 23.65 7.34
C ASN A 380 -5.30 22.84 8.65
N ARG A 381 -6.10 23.18 9.68
CA ARG A 381 -6.17 22.39 10.92
C ARG A 381 -6.59 20.94 10.63
N ASP A 382 -7.62 20.75 9.81
CA ASP A 382 -8.15 19.43 9.48
C ASP A 382 -7.12 18.60 8.72
N ASP A 383 -6.42 19.22 7.76
CA ASP A 383 -5.34 18.57 7.02
C ASP A 383 -4.19 18.14 7.94
N LEU A 384 -3.78 19.00 8.87
CA LEU A 384 -2.74 18.68 9.86
C LEU A 384 -3.19 17.54 10.80
N GLN A 385 -4.45 17.54 11.22
CA GLN A 385 -5.00 16.48 12.05
C GLN A 385 -4.99 15.13 11.33
N LEU A 386 -5.49 15.08 10.09
CA LEU A 386 -5.46 13.86 9.26
C LEU A 386 -4.04 13.35 9.03
N LYS A 387 -3.08 14.26 8.83
CA LYS A 387 -1.66 13.92 8.67
C LYS A 387 -1.08 13.30 9.95
N SER A 388 -1.41 13.85 11.12
CA SER A 388 -0.98 13.29 12.41
C SER A 388 -1.59 11.90 12.64
N GLU A 389 -2.89 11.73 12.37
CA GLU A 389 -3.59 10.44 12.47
C GLU A 389 -2.97 9.39 11.52
N THR A 390 -2.61 9.79 10.30
CA THR A 390 -1.92 8.90 9.34
C THR A 390 -0.58 8.42 9.89
N PHE A 391 0.24 9.33 10.42
CA PHE A 391 1.51 8.94 11.02
C PHE A 391 1.33 8.06 12.26
N GLN A 392 0.29 8.29 13.06
CA GLN A 392 -0.03 7.43 14.20
C GLN A 392 -0.40 6.02 13.74
N GLY A 393 -1.22 5.89 12.69
CA GLY A 393 -1.56 4.58 12.11
C GLY A 393 -0.34 3.79 11.64
N GLU A 394 0.64 4.46 11.02
CA GLU A 394 1.92 3.83 10.65
C GLU A 394 2.73 3.37 11.88
N VAL A 395 2.73 4.14 12.97
CA VAL A 395 3.39 3.75 14.22
C VAL A 395 2.71 2.53 14.84
N ASP A 396 1.38 2.49 14.85
CA ASP A 396 0.60 1.38 15.39
C ASP A 396 0.81 0.07 14.59
N GLU A 397 0.95 0.17 13.26
CA GLU A 397 1.32 -0.95 12.40
C GLU A 397 2.72 -1.48 12.73
N ILE A 398 3.69 -0.57 12.95
CA ILE A 398 5.05 -0.95 13.37
C ILE A 398 5.01 -1.67 14.73
N ASP A 399 4.24 -1.14 15.70
CA ASP A 399 4.12 -1.71 17.04
C ASP A 399 3.43 -3.08 17.04
N SER A 400 2.59 -3.35 16.05
CA SER A 400 1.99 -4.67 15.82
C SER A 400 2.95 -5.63 15.11
N SER A 401 3.82 -5.13 14.23
CA SER A 401 4.71 -5.93 13.38
C SER A 401 5.98 -6.40 14.09
N ILE A 402 6.60 -5.53 14.91
CA ILE A 402 7.85 -5.86 15.60
C ILE A 402 7.72 -7.12 16.48
N PRO A 403 6.68 -7.28 17.33
CA PRO A 403 6.50 -8.48 18.14
C PRO A 403 6.41 -9.78 17.31
N GLN A 404 5.81 -9.72 16.12
CA GLN A 404 5.70 -10.87 15.22
C GLN A 404 7.07 -11.30 14.71
N LEU A 405 7.90 -10.32 14.28
CA LEU A 405 9.28 -10.57 13.84
C LEU A 405 10.15 -11.11 14.99
N VAL A 406 9.95 -10.61 16.21
CA VAL A 406 10.64 -11.14 17.40
C VAL A 406 10.25 -12.59 17.65
N SER A 407 8.97 -12.93 17.62
CA SER A 407 8.52 -14.32 17.75
C SER A 407 9.07 -15.23 16.64
N GLU A 408 9.22 -14.71 15.42
CA GLU A 408 9.87 -15.43 14.32
C GLU A 408 11.35 -15.74 14.63
N ILE A 409 12.09 -14.76 15.16
CA ILE A 409 13.48 -14.95 15.60
C ILE A 409 13.55 -16.02 16.71
N GLU A 410 12.69 -15.96 17.73
CA GLU A 410 12.66 -16.96 18.81
C GLU A 410 12.47 -18.38 18.27
N LYS A 411 11.52 -18.56 17.34
CA LYS A 411 11.25 -19.85 16.70
C LYS A 411 12.47 -20.36 15.92
N LYS A 412 13.11 -19.50 15.12
CA LYS A 412 14.29 -19.87 14.33
C LYS A 412 15.51 -20.15 15.23
N LEU A 413 15.74 -19.35 16.27
CA LEU A 413 16.80 -19.61 17.25
C LEU A 413 16.61 -20.94 17.98
N ARG A 414 15.36 -21.33 18.27
CA ARG A 414 15.04 -22.64 18.84
C ARG A 414 15.38 -23.77 17.88
N LEU A 415 15.06 -23.63 16.59
CA LEU A 415 15.46 -24.63 15.58
C LEU A 415 17.00 -24.72 15.45
N PHE A 416 17.69 -23.60 15.55
CA PHE A 416 19.13 -23.49 15.37
C PHE A 416 19.96 -24.11 16.53
N SER A 417 19.52 -23.88 17.77
CA SER A 417 20.26 -24.22 18.99
C SER A 417 19.61 -25.29 19.87
N ASN A 418 18.38 -25.71 19.53
CA ASN A 418 17.49 -26.50 20.40
C ASN A 418 17.22 -25.87 21.79
N THR A 419 17.56 -24.59 21.97
CA THR A 419 17.36 -23.83 23.21
C THR A 419 16.15 -22.91 23.05
N LYS A 420 15.31 -22.80 24.08
CA LYS A 420 14.18 -21.87 24.05
C LYS A 420 14.68 -20.49 24.46
N TYR A 421 14.56 -19.52 23.56
CA TYR A 421 14.87 -18.13 23.87
C TYR A 421 13.59 -17.33 24.08
N THR A 422 13.67 -16.37 24.99
CA THR A 422 12.67 -15.31 25.17
C THR A 422 13.37 -13.98 24.97
N LEU A 423 12.95 -13.24 23.96
CA LEU A 423 13.58 -11.99 23.56
C LEU A 423 12.94 -10.80 24.27
N LEU A 424 13.76 -10.08 25.01
CA LEU A 424 13.37 -8.81 25.61
C LEU A 424 13.57 -7.69 24.60
N MET A 425 12.50 -6.92 24.38
CA MET A 425 12.45 -5.81 23.41
C MET A 425 13.04 -4.50 23.93
N SER A 426 13.48 -4.49 25.19
CA SER A 426 14.07 -3.35 25.91
C SER A 426 15.30 -2.79 25.21
#